data_AF-A0A9Q9UDN1-F1
#
_entry.id   AF-A0A9Q9UDN1-F1
#
_cell.length_a   1.000
_cell.length_b   1.000
_cell.length_c   1.000
_cell.angle_alpha   90.00
_cell.angle_beta   90.00
_cell.angle_gamma   90.00
#
_symmetry.space_group_name_H-M   'P 1'
#
loop_
_entity.id
_entity.type
_entity.pdbx_description
1 polymer ?
#
loop_
_entity_poly.entity_id
_entity_poly.type
_entity_poly.pdbx_seq_one_letter_code
_entity_poly.pdbx_strand_id
1 'polypeptide(L)'
;MSGADIVRVLTNNGSPETKSVSEPKGDYEVVMYRPRIDNGSLRVERWTSKADPTYVYWRTLSSDNETKNYGDSDGSRILETSNDNSRTFSWMLSKSYDAHGNAIEYMYKQEDAKDLVDASGVLPVWEKNRIEELRCCQKYIKTIKYGNSIPSRDPKSWEVSQWTKDMYWMFELIFDYGEHSHETPTNWRFGELGSLHSDAGLGSLCDDLQFGAPVILSQQPGIAGGVFQDLDRNGHVDYVLRDSQGVLQGYFERGDTDTWSSFSTFPETPNGDTWLDTLELDLTGDGLADTLCIADDSQGLAWQRPLIAKTTEVQTYVADMMGSGLSDLVEISSGSIRYWPNLGYRSFGAVVEMGNCPLLSEDSKFGHARVRLIDVDGSAGNRWSDKISISRLPAGLSPGSVFTLDILGKGTACLCWTDVSTGRNRVKYLDLTGDLKPHLLQSYSNGMGAKTRITYAPSTKFYVQDRNNGLPWSTKLTNPTSH
;
A
#
# COMPACT_ATOMS: atom_id res chain seq x y z
N MET A 1 16.35 0.12 11.06
CA MET A 1 17.03 -0.73 10.04
C MET A 1 16.71 -0.17 8.66
N SER A 2 17.55 -0.40 7.66
CA SER A 2 17.50 0.19 6.31
C SER A 2 16.39 -0.35 5.39
N GLY A 3 15.37 -1.04 5.92
CA GLY A 3 14.35 -1.71 5.13
C GLY A 3 14.84 -2.93 4.33
N ALA A 4 16.12 -3.31 4.46
CA ALA A 4 16.71 -4.43 3.74
C ALA A 4 16.36 -5.78 4.38
N ASP A 5 16.20 -6.80 3.54
CA ASP A 5 16.06 -8.20 3.96
C ASP A 5 17.22 -8.64 4.85
N ILE A 6 16.90 -9.40 5.90
CA ILE A 6 17.86 -10.06 6.77
C ILE A 6 17.80 -11.58 6.60
N VAL A 7 18.96 -12.22 6.69
CA VAL A 7 19.12 -13.68 6.59
C VAL A 7 19.83 -14.21 7.83
N ARG A 8 19.57 -15.48 8.16
CA ARG A 8 20.26 -16.15 9.27
C ARG A 8 21.75 -16.25 8.97
N VAL A 9 22.57 -15.98 9.98
CA VAL A 9 24.00 -16.32 9.94
C VAL A 9 24.11 -17.84 10.13
N LEU A 10 24.91 -18.49 9.28
CA LEU A 10 25.11 -19.94 9.33
C LEU A 10 26.51 -20.25 9.84
N THR A 11 26.61 -21.29 10.64
CA THR A 11 27.87 -21.93 11.02
C THR A 11 28.48 -22.67 9.82
N ASN A 12 29.75 -23.10 9.95
CA ASN A 12 30.44 -23.89 8.91
C ASN A 12 29.69 -25.18 8.50
N ASN A 13 28.80 -25.69 9.36
CA ASN A 13 28.01 -26.89 9.10
C ASN A 13 26.64 -26.58 8.47
N GLY A 14 26.38 -25.34 8.06
CA GLY A 14 25.13 -24.91 7.44
C GLY A 14 23.94 -24.72 8.40
N SER A 15 24.13 -24.95 9.70
CA SER A 15 23.11 -24.71 10.71
C SER A 15 23.11 -23.24 11.18
N PRO A 16 21.96 -22.65 11.55
CA PRO A 16 21.91 -21.30 12.10
C PRO A 16 22.83 -21.14 13.31
N GLU A 17 23.54 -20.01 13.38
CA GLU A 17 24.32 -19.66 14.56
C GLU A 17 23.38 -19.25 15.70
N THR A 18 23.42 -20.01 16.78
CA THR A 18 22.57 -19.81 17.96
C THR A 18 23.37 -19.78 19.25
N LYS A 19 22.86 -19.07 20.26
CA LYS A 19 23.38 -19.08 21.64
C LYS A 19 22.22 -19.10 22.64
N SER A 20 22.44 -19.74 23.79
CA SER A 20 21.54 -19.63 24.93
C SER A 20 22.05 -18.53 25.86
N VAL A 21 21.19 -17.60 26.24
CA VAL A 21 21.54 -16.49 27.13
C VAL A 21 20.52 -16.37 28.24
N SER A 22 21.00 -16.23 29.47
CA SER A 22 20.17 -15.91 30.63
C SER A 22 20.27 -14.41 30.91
N GLU A 23 19.13 -13.73 30.84
CA GLU A 23 18.99 -12.34 31.29
C GLU A 23 18.05 -12.30 32.50
N PRO A 24 18.01 -11.19 33.27
CA PRO A 24 17.16 -11.15 34.46
C PRO A 24 15.66 -11.36 34.21
N LYS A 25 15.19 -11.13 32.98
CA LYS A 25 13.80 -11.38 32.56
C LYS A 25 13.52 -12.84 32.19
N GLY A 26 14.54 -13.70 32.08
CA GLY A 26 14.41 -15.11 31.76
C GLY A 26 15.52 -15.65 30.86
N ASP A 27 15.35 -16.89 30.44
CA ASP A 27 16.27 -17.56 29.52
C ASP A 27 15.78 -17.43 28.09
N TYR A 28 16.72 -17.14 27.18
CA TYR A 28 16.44 -16.90 25.78
C TYR A 28 17.28 -17.81 24.88
N GLU A 29 16.69 -18.23 23.78
CA GLU A 29 17.41 -18.69 22.60
C GLU A 29 17.63 -17.51 21.66
N VAL A 30 18.88 -17.27 21.28
CA VAL A 30 19.26 -16.15 20.43
C VAL A 30 19.78 -16.68 19.10
N VAL A 31 19.16 -16.24 18.00
CA VAL A 31 19.54 -16.59 16.63
C VAL A 31 20.16 -15.37 15.95
N MET A 32 21.30 -15.54 15.30
CA MET A 32 22.03 -14.48 14.64
C MET A 32 21.51 -14.22 13.22
N TYR A 33 21.36 -12.95 12.85
CA TYR A 33 20.97 -12.47 11.52
C TYR A 33 21.95 -11.41 11.00
N ARG A 34 21.97 -11.25 9.68
CA ARG A 34 22.69 -10.17 8.98
C ARG A 34 21.87 -9.66 7.79
N PRO A 35 22.02 -8.38 7.38
CA PRO A 35 21.45 -7.89 6.14
C PRO A 35 21.94 -8.69 4.92
N ARG A 36 21.14 -8.80 3.86
CA ARG A 36 21.59 -9.42 2.59
C ARG A 36 22.77 -8.67 1.97
N ILE A 37 22.72 -7.34 2.05
CA ILE A 37 23.83 -6.45 1.67
C ILE A 37 24.43 -5.93 2.96
N ASP A 38 25.51 -6.58 3.39
CA ASP A 38 26.13 -6.34 4.69
C ASP A 38 27.39 -5.48 4.52
N ASN A 39 27.41 -4.31 5.18
CA ASN A 39 28.58 -3.46 5.29
C ASN A 39 29.41 -3.77 6.56
N GLY A 40 29.13 -4.88 7.23
CA GLY A 40 29.91 -5.45 8.34
C GLY A 40 29.79 -4.73 9.68
N SER A 41 28.92 -3.72 9.78
CA SER A 41 28.89 -2.80 10.93
C SER A 41 27.73 -3.01 11.90
N LEU A 42 26.86 -4.00 11.63
CA LEU A 42 25.64 -4.24 12.40
C LEU A 42 25.43 -5.73 12.67
N ARG A 43 25.45 -6.10 13.95
CA ARG A 43 25.02 -7.42 14.43
C ARG A 43 23.51 -7.37 14.68
N VAL A 44 22.76 -8.32 14.12
CA VAL A 44 21.31 -8.44 14.33
C VAL A 44 21.02 -9.76 15.05
N GLU A 45 20.22 -9.70 16.11
CA GLU A 45 19.89 -10.85 16.95
C GLU A 45 18.37 -10.96 17.13
N ARG A 46 17.84 -12.16 16.91
CA ARG A 46 16.48 -12.52 17.30
C ARG A 46 16.53 -13.25 18.64
N TRP A 47 15.83 -12.72 19.63
CA TRP A 47 15.75 -13.28 20.98
C TRP A 47 14.36 -13.89 21.19
N THR A 48 14.30 -15.19 21.42
CA THR A 48 13.07 -15.96 21.67
C THR A 48 13.09 -16.46 23.11
N SER A 49 12.04 -16.18 23.90
CA SER A 49 11.96 -16.67 25.28
C SER A 49 11.81 -18.20 25.30
N LYS A 50 12.54 -18.87 26.19
CA LYS A 50 12.40 -20.32 26.43
C LYS A 50 11.17 -20.68 27.25
N ALA A 51 10.67 -19.73 28.06
CA ALA A 51 9.46 -19.92 28.86
C ALA A 51 8.18 -19.70 28.04
N ASP A 52 8.23 -18.77 27.08
CA ASP A 52 7.14 -18.45 26.16
C ASP A 52 7.71 -18.22 24.75
N PRO A 53 7.68 -19.24 23.87
CA PRO A 53 8.21 -19.14 22.52
C PRO A 53 7.49 -18.11 21.63
N THR A 54 6.30 -17.62 22.03
CA THR A 54 5.59 -16.56 21.31
C THR A 54 6.18 -15.18 21.61
N TYR A 55 6.85 -15.02 22.75
CA TYR A 55 7.56 -13.82 23.09
C TYR A 55 8.92 -13.76 22.37
N VAL A 56 8.95 -12.94 21.33
CA VAL A 56 10.15 -12.66 20.51
C VAL A 56 10.43 -11.16 20.55
N TYR A 57 11.70 -10.78 20.66
CA TYR A 57 12.15 -9.41 20.43
C TYR A 57 13.46 -9.41 19.63
N TRP A 58 13.82 -8.26 19.08
CA TRP A 58 15.04 -8.12 18.29
C TRP A 58 16.02 -7.18 18.97
N ARG A 59 17.31 -7.45 18.77
CA ARG A 59 18.40 -6.61 19.27
C ARG A 59 19.40 -6.35 18.14
N THR A 60 19.86 -5.12 18.03
CA THR A 60 20.98 -4.78 17.14
C THR A 60 22.13 -4.20 17.92
N LEU A 61 23.36 -4.53 17.54
CA LEU A 61 24.59 -3.96 18.09
C LEU A 61 25.42 -3.37 16.96
N SER A 62 25.77 -2.09 17.07
CA SER A 62 26.66 -1.42 16.12
C SER A 62 28.14 -1.63 16.47
N SER A 63 29.03 -1.30 15.53
CA SER A 63 30.47 -1.23 15.78
C SER A 63 30.88 -0.22 16.85
N ASP A 64 30.04 0.79 17.10
CA ASP A 64 30.24 1.80 18.14
C ASP A 64 29.76 1.33 19.52
N ASN A 65 29.43 0.04 19.67
CA ASN A 65 28.86 -0.56 20.88
C ASN A 65 27.52 0.08 21.32
N GLU A 66 26.76 0.64 20.37
CA GLU A 66 25.38 1.04 20.60
C GLU A 66 24.47 -0.19 20.47
N THR A 67 23.68 -0.47 21.50
CA THR A 67 22.69 -1.54 21.50
C THR A 67 21.29 -0.97 21.41
N LYS A 68 20.49 -1.51 20.49
CA LYS A 68 19.07 -1.15 20.32
C LYS A 68 18.19 -2.38 20.47
N ASN A 69 17.16 -2.28 21.29
CA ASN A 69 16.13 -3.32 21.43
C ASN A 69 14.87 -2.89 20.69
N TYR A 70 14.19 -3.86 20.09
CA TYR A 70 12.98 -3.68 19.32
C TYR A 70 11.90 -4.64 19.81
N GLY A 71 10.76 -4.09 20.22
CA GLY A 71 9.60 -4.87 20.68
C GLY A 71 9.93 -5.79 21.87
N ASP A 72 10.64 -5.30 22.88
CA ASP A 72 10.86 -6.00 24.16
C ASP A 72 9.65 -5.90 25.13
N SER A 73 8.52 -5.40 24.64
CA SER A 73 7.22 -5.40 25.29
C SER A 73 6.11 -5.31 24.25
N ASP A 74 4.87 -5.65 24.61
CA ASP A 74 3.72 -5.45 23.73
C ASP A 74 3.44 -3.96 23.49
N GLY A 75 3.95 -3.07 24.37
CA GLY A 75 3.96 -1.63 24.19
C GLY A 75 4.73 -1.18 22.94
N SER A 76 5.69 -1.97 22.47
CA SER A 76 6.60 -1.65 21.36
C SER A 76 6.48 -2.64 20.19
N ARG A 77 5.34 -3.31 20.03
CA ARG A 77 5.03 -4.22 18.90
C ARG A 77 3.73 -3.85 18.22
N ILE A 78 3.73 -3.74 16.89
CA ILE A 78 2.47 -3.78 16.13
C ILE A 78 2.07 -5.25 16.08
N LEU A 79 1.06 -5.61 16.88
CA LEU A 79 0.68 -7.00 17.09
C LEU A 79 -0.83 -7.19 16.97
N GLU A 80 -1.21 -8.34 16.47
CA GLU A 80 -2.58 -8.84 16.42
C GLU A 80 -2.71 -9.98 17.42
N THR A 81 -3.74 -9.93 18.26
CA THR A 81 -4.04 -10.95 19.30
C THR A 81 -5.34 -11.71 19.07
N SER A 82 -5.89 -11.65 17.86
CA SER A 82 -7.18 -12.30 17.58
C SER A 82 -7.07 -13.83 17.62
N ASN A 83 -8.15 -14.52 18.04
CA ASN A 83 -8.31 -15.98 17.97
C ASN A 83 -7.20 -16.78 18.70
N ASP A 84 -6.85 -16.37 19.93
CA ASP A 84 -5.83 -17.01 20.79
C ASP A 84 -4.41 -17.12 20.16
N ASN A 85 -4.18 -16.44 19.04
CA ASN A 85 -2.88 -16.37 18.38
C ASN A 85 -2.34 -14.95 18.44
N SER A 86 -1.03 -14.83 18.74
CA SER A 86 -0.32 -13.57 18.65
C SER A 86 0.54 -13.54 17.38
N ARG A 87 0.32 -12.54 16.54
CA ARG A 87 1.12 -12.30 15.32
C ARG A 87 1.70 -10.91 15.39
N THR A 88 3.03 -10.81 15.49
CA THR A 88 3.72 -9.51 15.46
C THR A 88 4.07 -9.15 14.02
N PHE A 89 3.54 -8.04 13.55
CA PHE A 89 3.87 -7.46 12.24
C PHE A 89 5.18 -6.66 12.29
N SER A 90 5.36 -5.87 13.36
CA SER A 90 6.54 -5.01 13.50
C SER A 90 7.02 -4.91 14.95
N TRP A 91 8.33 -5.02 15.14
CA TRP A 91 9.01 -4.74 16.41
C TRP A 91 9.61 -3.34 16.35
N MET A 92 9.05 -2.41 17.12
CA MET A 92 9.47 -1.01 17.13
C MET A 92 10.60 -0.78 18.12
N LEU A 93 11.48 0.18 17.83
CA LEU A 93 12.60 0.55 18.72
C LEU A 93 12.06 0.93 20.09
N SER A 94 12.46 0.22 21.14
CA SER A 94 12.00 0.49 22.51
C SER A 94 13.08 1.09 23.39
N LYS A 95 14.35 0.74 23.14
CA LYS A 95 15.50 1.18 23.93
C LYS A 95 16.73 1.34 23.06
N SER A 96 17.54 2.36 23.36
CA SER A 96 18.92 2.46 22.90
C SER A 96 19.86 2.72 24.09
N TYR A 97 21.05 2.15 24.08
CA TYR A 97 22.09 2.44 25.06
C TYR A 97 23.49 2.16 24.53
N ASP A 98 24.48 2.87 25.06
CA ASP A 98 25.86 2.82 24.57
C ASP A 98 26.85 2.24 25.61
N ALA A 99 28.14 2.21 25.23
CA ALA A 99 29.23 1.78 26.10
C ALA A 99 29.53 2.77 27.25
N HIS A 100 29.09 4.02 27.13
CA HIS A 100 29.30 5.08 28.12
C HIS A 100 28.22 5.09 29.21
N GLY A 101 27.14 4.31 29.04
CA GLY A 101 26.03 4.23 29.98
C GLY A 101 24.93 5.24 29.72
N ASN A 102 24.95 5.91 28.55
CA ASN A 102 23.82 6.73 28.11
C ASN A 102 22.70 5.81 27.62
N ALA A 103 21.46 6.20 27.89
CA ALA A 103 20.28 5.48 27.47
C ALA A 103 19.23 6.41 26.84
N ILE A 104 18.37 5.80 26.03
CA ILE A 104 17.15 6.40 25.47
C ILE A 104 16.03 5.36 25.56
N GLU A 105 14.87 5.77 26.06
CA GLU A 105 13.65 4.95 26.11
C GLU A 105 12.59 5.53 25.17
N TYR A 106 11.96 4.65 24.39
CA TYR A 106 10.93 4.99 23.40
C TYR A 106 9.61 4.34 23.82
N MET A 107 8.59 5.16 24.01
CA MET A 107 7.24 4.72 24.40
C MET A 107 6.23 5.12 23.33
N TYR A 108 5.27 4.24 23.12
CA TYR A 108 4.28 4.37 22.07
C TYR A 108 2.87 4.41 22.65
N LYS A 109 1.99 5.20 22.03
CA LYS A 109 0.55 5.23 22.24
C LYS A 109 -0.10 4.22 21.30
N GLN A 110 -0.97 3.36 21.84
CA GLN A 110 -1.77 2.44 21.05
C GLN A 110 -2.85 3.23 20.31
N GLU A 111 -3.14 2.86 19.07
CA GLU A 111 -4.38 3.26 18.41
C GLU A 111 -5.59 2.80 19.23
N ASP A 112 -6.65 3.59 19.25
CA ASP A 112 -7.89 3.22 19.93
C ASP A 112 -9.12 3.56 19.09
N ALA A 113 -10.28 3.07 19.52
CA ALA A 113 -11.55 3.31 18.84
C ALA A 113 -12.28 4.57 19.39
N LYS A 114 -11.61 5.39 20.19
CA LYS A 114 -12.22 6.58 20.79
C LYS A 114 -12.24 7.66 19.72
N ASP A 115 -13.42 8.23 19.49
CA ASP A 115 -13.72 9.18 18.40
C ASP A 115 -14.06 8.53 17.04
N LEU A 116 -14.20 7.20 16.95
CA LEU A 116 -14.72 6.54 15.74
C LEU A 116 -16.24 6.60 15.60
N VAL A 117 -16.98 6.70 16.72
CA VAL A 117 -18.44 6.77 16.69
C VAL A 117 -18.92 8.20 16.57
N ASP A 118 -20.04 8.40 15.86
CA ASP A 118 -20.69 9.71 15.83
C ASP A 118 -21.31 10.08 17.19
N ALA A 119 -21.91 11.27 17.29
CA ALA A 119 -22.57 11.75 18.52
C ALA A 119 -23.71 10.83 19.02
N SER A 120 -24.22 9.93 18.18
CA SER A 120 -25.24 8.95 18.53
C SER A 120 -24.67 7.60 18.97
N GLY A 121 -23.34 7.45 18.98
CA GLY A 121 -22.65 6.21 19.35
C GLY A 121 -22.61 5.19 18.21
N VAL A 122 -22.87 5.59 16.97
CA VAL A 122 -22.92 4.69 15.82
C VAL A 122 -21.60 4.74 15.05
N LEU A 123 -21.05 3.58 14.74
CA LEU A 123 -19.88 3.45 13.88
C LEU A 123 -20.21 3.83 12.43
N PRO A 124 -19.28 4.47 11.70
CA PRO A 124 -19.44 4.69 10.28
C PRO A 124 -19.51 3.36 9.53
N VAL A 125 -20.20 3.35 8.39
CA VAL A 125 -20.51 2.12 7.61
C VAL A 125 -19.26 1.29 7.29
N TRP A 126 -18.14 1.94 6.98
CA TRP A 126 -16.87 1.28 6.65
C TRP A 126 -16.18 0.61 7.85
N GLU A 127 -16.50 1.02 9.09
CA GLU A 127 -15.95 0.40 10.28
C GLU A 127 -16.82 -0.72 10.84
N LYS A 128 -18.10 -0.81 10.51
CA LYS A 128 -19.08 -1.69 11.19
C LYS A 128 -18.67 -3.16 11.30
N ASN A 129 -17.97 -3.68 10.30
CA ASN A 129 -17.60 -5.10 10.23
C ASN A 129 -16.19 -5.40 10.73
N ARG A 130 -15.42 -4.37 11.13
CA ARG A 130 -14.10 -4.55 11.74
C ARG A 130 -14.26 -4.84 13.24
N ILE A 131 -13.45 -5.74 13.79
CA ILE A 131 -13.41 -5.94 15.25
C ILE A 131 -12.46 -4.92 15.88
N GLU A 132 -12.72 -4.54 17.13
CA GLU A 132 -11.95 -3.50 17.83
C GLU A 132 -10.46 -3.83 17.91
N GLU A 133 -10.12 -5.09 18.15
CA GLU A 133 -8.74 -5.58 18.21
C GLU A 133 -7.96 -5.26 16.94
N LEU A 134 -8.60 -5.39 15.76
CA LEU A 134 -7.98 -5.09 14.48
C LEU A 134 -7.91 -3.58 14.19
N ARG A 135 -8.77 -2.75 14.78
CA ARG A 135 -8.69 -1.29 14.67
C ARG A 135 -7.51 -0.74 15.46
N CYS A 136 -7.25 -1.34 16.61
CA CYS A 136 -6.32 -0.82 17.58
C CYS A 136 -4.87 -1.30 17.36
N CYS A 137 -4.54 -2.14 16.38
CA CYS A 137 -3.19 -2.72 16.24
C CYS A 137 -2.05 -1.69 16.06
N GLN A 138 -2.34 -0.53 15.47
CA GLN A 138 -1.35 0.49 15.17
C GLN A 138 -0.80 1.15 16.44
N LYS A 139 0.43 1.64 16.38
CA LYS A 139 1.07 2.38 17.46
C LYS A 139 1.80 3.61 16.94
N TYR A 140 1.79 4.65 17.78
CA TYR A 140 2.36 5.95 17.47
C TYR A 140 3.41 6.31 18.51
N ILE A 141 4.56 6.86 18.09
CA ILE A 141 5.59 7.29 19.03
C ILE A 141 5.02 8.40 19.93
N LYS A 142 4.97 8.20 21.24
CA LYS A 142 4.37 9.18 22.16
C LYS A 142 5.42 9.93 22.94
N THR A 143 6.44 9.23 23.40
CA THR A 143 7.42 9.81 24.31
C THR A 143 8.80 9.21 24.08
N ILE A 144 9.81 10.09 24.07
CA ILE A 144 11.22 9.70 24.06
C ILE A 144 11.88 10.30 25.30
N LYS A 145 12.40 9.45 26.18
CA LYS A 145 13.13 9.87 27.38
C LYS A 145 14.63 9.66 27.19
N TYR A 146 15.43 10.65 27.58
CA TYR A 146 16.88 10.62 27.43
C TYR A 146 17.57 11.48 28.51
N GLY A 147 18.90 11.38 28.59
CA GLY A 147 19.66 12.02 29.66
C GLY A 147 19.39 11.35 31.01
N ASN A 148 19.63 10.05 31.09
CA ASN A 148 19.44 9.27 32.31
C ASN A 148 20.38 9.71 33.45
N SER A 149 19.86 9.85 34.66
CA SER A 149 20.63 10.27 35.84
C SER A 149 21.51 9.18 36.44
N ILE A 150 21.17 7.92 36.18
CA ILE A 150 21.92 6.73 36.60
C ILE A 150 22.39 6.03 35.33
N PRO A 151 23.69 5.73 35.18
CA PRO A 151 24.20 5.02 34.00
C PRO A 151 23.43 3.72 33.74
N SER A 152 23.18 3.40 32.48
CA SER A 152 22.53 2.16 32.04
C SER A 152 23.41 0.91 32.20
N ARG A 153 24.44 1.01 33.05
CA ARG A 153 25.45 0.00 33.34
C ARG A 153 25.73 -0.02 34.83
N ASP A 154 25.99 -1.21 35.36
CA ASP A 154 26.36 -1.38 36.77
C ASP A 154 27.71 -0.68 37.03
N PRO A 155 27.83 0.21 38.03
CA PRO A 155 29.06 0.95 38.27
C PRO A 155 30.28 0.09 38.66
N LYS A 156 30.09 -1.18 39.05
CA LYS A 156 31.17 -2.08 39.47
C LYS A 156 31.56 -3.06 38.39
N SER A 157 30.60 -3.73 37.75
CA SER A 157 30.86 -4.71 36.68
C SER A 157 30.86 -4.10 35.28
N TRP A 158 30.24 -2.92 35.11
CA TRP A 158 29.97 -2.26 33.83
C TRP A 158 29.09 -3.05 32.86
N GLU A 159 28.49 -4.14 33.34
CA GLU A 159 27.46 -4.88 32.65
C GLU A 159 26.18 -4.04 32.52
N VAL A 160 25.37 -4.32 31.50
CA VAL A 160 24.11 -3.61 31.28
C VAL A 160 23.22 -3.75 32.51
N SER A 161 22.82 -2.63 33.11
CA SER A 161 21.96 -2.62 34.29
C SER A 161 20.49 -2.75 33.90
N GLN A 162 19.67 -3.29 34.80
CA GLN A 162 18.22 -3.22 34.63
C GLN A 162 17.75 -1.78 34.83
N TRP A 163 16.99 -1.29 33.86
CA TRP A 163 16.35 0.02 33.98
C TRP A 163 15.14 -0.14 34.90
N THR A 164 15.28 0.30 36.15
CA THR A 164 14.19 0.29 37.11
C THR A 164 13.30 1.52 36.92
N LYS A 165 12.11 1.51 37.54
CA LYS A 165 11.24 2.70 37.60
C LYS A 165 11.89 3.91 38.27
N ASP A 166 12.98 3.70 39.00
CA ASP A 166 13.72 4.75 39.72
C ASP A 166 14.72 5.48 38.81
N MET A 167 14.89 5.04 37.55
CA MET A 167 15.69 5.73 36.56
C MET A 167 15.04 7.08 36.24
N TYR A 168 15.67 8.15 36.72
CA TYR A 168 15.24 9.52 36.47
C TYR A 168 15.83 10.02 35.14
N TRP A 169 14.98 10.66 34.34
CA TRP A 169 15.32 11.17 33.01
C TRP A 169 15.35 12.69 33.05
N MET A 170 16.44 13.30 32.60
CA MET A 170 16.58 14.76 32.58
C MET A 170 15.75 15.40 31.47
N PHE A 171 15.48 14.66 30.39
CA PHE A 171 14.77 15.18 29.22
C PHE A 171 13.69 14.21 28.76
N GLU A 172 12.58 14.79 28.30
CA GLU A 172 11.44 14.07 27.76
C GLU A 172 10.92 14.84 26.54
N LEU A 173 10.86 14.16 25.40
CA LEU A 173 10.20 14.65 24.19
C LEU A 173 8.85 13.99 24.08
N ILE A 174 7.78 14.79 23.98
CA ILE A 174 6.40 14.31 23.90
C ILE A 174 5.84 14.68 22.52
N PHE A 175 5.27 13.68 21.83
CA PHE A 175 4.54 13.86 20.58
C PHE A 175 3.06 14.08 20.92
N ASP A 176 2.53 15.22 20.50
CA ASP A 176 1.13 15.58 20.69
C ASP A 176 0.32 15.19 19.46
N TYR A 177 -0.79 14.49 19.69
CA TYR A 177 -1.73 14.04 18.68
C TYR A 177 -3.11 14.71 18.86
N GLY A 178 -3.14 15.87 19.51
CA GLY A 178 -4.34 16.69 19.73
C GLY A 178 -4.90 16.59 21.14
N GLU A 179 -4.32 15.74 22.01
CA GLU A 179 -4.80 15.56 23.38
C GLU A 179 -4.26 16.59 24.38
N HIS A 180 -3.21 17.35 24.03
CA HIS A 180 -2.66 18.37 24.91
C HIS A 180 -3.22 19.75 24.58
N SER A 181 -3.49 20.54 25.61
CA SER A 181 -3.87 21.94 25.42
C SER A 181 -2.72 22.72 24.78
N HIS A 182 -3.03 23.42 23.68
CA HIS A 182 -2.08 24.33 23.02
C HIS A 182 -1.62 25.48 23.93
N GLU A 183 -2.43 25.86 24.92
CA GLU A 183 -2.09 26.94 25.86
C GLU A 183 -1.34 26.41 27.10
N THR A 184 -1.63 25.18 27.51
CA THR A 184 -1.08 24.55 28.72
C THR A 184 -0.78 23.06 28.50
N PRO A 185 0.31 22.72 27.80
CA PRO A 185 0.65 21.32 27.54
C PRO A 185 0.96 20.61 28.86
N THR A 186 0.33 19.45 29.07
CA THR A 186 0.48 18.62 30.28
C THR A 186 1.46 17.48 30.07
N ASN A 187 2.10 17.02 31.14
CA ASN A 187 2.92 15.81 31.09
C ASN A 187 2.00 14.58 30.97
N TRP A 188 2.20 13.77 29.93
CA TRP A 188 1.47 12.51 29.73
C TRP A 188 1.90 11.44 30.73
N ARG A 189 0.95 10.81 31.44
CA ARG A 189 1.23 9.63 32.29
C ARG A 189 0.88 8.33 31.57
N PHE A 190 1.73 7.31 31.73
CA PHE A 190 1.49 5.97 31.17
C PHE A 190 0.15 5.42 31.68
N GLY A 191 -0.84 5.25 30.78
CA GLY A 191 -2.20 4.81 31.10
C GLY A 191 -3.26 5.91 31.14
N GLU A 192 -2.90 7.19 31.00
CA GLU A 192 -3.87 8.23 30.64
C GLU A 192 -4.24 8.04 29.17
N LEU A 193 -5.53 8.03 28.88
CA LEU A 193 -6.07 7.81 27.54
C LEU A 193 -6.54 9.16 26.97
N GLY A 194 -5.62 9.99 26.50
CA GLY A 194 -6.00 11.08 25.59
C GLY A 194 -6.28 10.52 24.21
N SER A 195 -7.38 10.93 23.58
CA SER A 195 -7.77 10.42 22.26
C SER A 195 -6.92 11.03 21.14
N LEU A 196 -6.99 10.42 19.96
CA LEU A 196 -6.48 10.99 18.72
C LEU A 196 -7.60 11.86 18.14
N HIS A 197 -7.53 13.18 18.31
CA HIS A 197 -8.48 14.05 17.64
C HIS A 197 -8.09 14.21 16.18
N SER A 198 -8.79 13.48 15.31
CA SER A 198 -8.66 13.65 13.86
C SER A 198 -9.39 14.93 13.40
N ASP A 199 -8.89 16.09 13.79
CA ASP A 199 -9.26 17.37 13.15
C ASP A 199 -8.40 17.62 11.90
N ALA A 200 -7.97 16.54 11.24
CA ALA A 200 -7.47 16.60 9.88
C ALA A 200 -8.68 16.71 8.95
N GLY A 201 -9.15 17.95 8.75
CA GLY A 201 -9.95 18.29 7.59
C GLY A 201 -9.16 17.94 6.33
N LEU A 202 -9.35 16.71 5.83
CA LEU A 202 -8.97 16.35 4.48
C LEU A 202 -9.88 17.19 3.58
N GLY A 203 -9.35 18.34 3.14
CA GLY A 203 -10.01 19.17 2.15
C GLY A 203 -10.38 18.30 0.95
N SER A 204 -11.64 18.42 0.52
CA SER A 204 -12.11 17.82 -0.73
C SER A 204 -11.28 18.39 -1.89
N LEU A 205 -10.28 17.63 -2.34
CA LEU A 205 -9.44 17.98 -3.51
C LEU A 205 -10.19 17.75 -4.83
N CYS A 206 -11.38 17.15 -4.78
CA CYS A 206 -12.24 16.97 -5.96
C CYS A 206 -12.63 18.31 -6.62
N ASP A 207 -12.58 19.44 -5.90
CA ASP A 207 -12.95 20.75 -6.42
C ASP A 207 -11.91 21.34 -7.41
N ASP A 208 -10.68 20.80 -7.44
CA ASP A 208 -9.57 21.30 -8.28
C ASP A 208 -9.26 20.42 -9.52
N LEU A 209 -10.05 19.37 -9.79
CA LEU A 209 -9.85 18.52 -10.97
C LEU A 209 -10.20 19.27 -12.27
N GLN A 210 -9.17 19.66 -13.03
CA GLN A 210 -9.32 20.29 -14.34
C GLN A 210 -9.03 19.30 -15.47
N PHE A 211 -10.07 18.92 -16.20
CA PHE A 211 -9.94 18.01 -17.34
C PHE A 211 -9.55 18.76 -18.63
N GLY A 212 -8.48 18.32 -19.28
CA GLY A 212 -8.03 18.82 -20.57
C GLY A 212 -9.00 18.55 -21.73
N ALA A 213 -8.59 18.88 -22.95
CA ALA A 213 -9.31 18.42 -24.15
C ALA A 213 -8.83 17.01 -24.55
N PRO A 214 -9.71 16.14 -25.11
CA PRO A 214 -9.28 14.84 -25.62
C PRO A 214 -8.14 14.96 -26.64
N VAL A 215 -7.10 14.14 -26.48
CA VAL A 215 -5.93 14.10 -27.38
C VAL A 215 -5.96 12.81 -28.19
N ILE A 216 -5.58 12.89 -29.46
CA ILE A 216 -5.53 11.71 -30.35
C ILE A 216 -4.15 11.06 -30.27
N LEU A 217 -4.12 9.72 -30.14
CA LEU A 217 -2.87 8.96 -30.16
C LEU A 217 -2.18 9.05 -31.53
N SER A 218 -0.85 9.21 -31.51
CA SER A 218 -0.02 9.40 -32.70
C SER A 218 0.09 8.15 -33.56
N GLN A 219 0.28 6.97 -32.96
CA GLN A 219 0.47 5.69 -33.64
C GLN A 219 -0.23 4.52 -32.93
N GLN A 220 -0.79 3.57 -33.70
CA GLN A 220 -1.41 2.35 -33.18
C GLN A 220 -1.38 1.21 -34.23
N PRO A 221 -1.50 -0.07 -33.83
CA PRO A 221 -1.67 -1.17 -34.76
C PRO A 221 -2.97 -1.02 -35.55
N GLY A 222 -2.94 -1.30 -36.85
CA GLY A 222 -4.10 -1.18 -37.75
C GLY A 222 -5.11 -2.32 -37.69
N ILE A 223 -5.05 -3.17 -36.66
CA ILE A 223 -5.82 -4.43 -36.57
C ILE A 223 -6.96 -4.26 -35.57
N ALA A 224 -8.17 -4.65 -35.94
CA ALA A 224 -9.35 -4.62 -35.07
C ALA A 224 -9.44 -5.90 -34.20
N GLY A 225 -10.10 -5.81 -33.04
CA GLY A 225 -10.38 -6.96 -32.17
C GLY A 225 -9.38 -7.19 -31.02
N GLY A 226 -8.43 -6.27 -30.81
CA GLY A 226 -7.53 -6.33 -29.66
C GLY A 226 -7.94 -5.41 -28.52
N VAL A 227 -7.38 -5.68 -27.34
CA VAL A 227 -7.49 -4.88 -26.12
C VAL A 227 -6.11 -4.36 -25.71
N PHE A 228 -6.05 -3.17 -25.12
CA PHE A 228 -4.81 -2.66 -24.54
C PHE A 228 -4.68 -3.15 -23.11
N GLN A 229 -3.60 -3.85 -22.78
CA GLN A 229 -3.32 -4.40 -21.45
C GLN A 229 -1.81 -4.37 -21.22
N ASP A 230 -1.38 -3.97 -20.02
CA ASP A 230 0.01 -4.10 -19.60
C ASP A 230 0.21 -5.55 -19.11
N LEU A 231 0.73 -6.42 -19.98
CA LEU A 231 0.84 -7.86 -19.71
C LEU A 231 2.00 -8.19 -18.78
N ASP A 232 3.10 -7.45 -18.86
CA ASP A 232 4.34 -7.72 -18.12
C ASP A 232 4.57 -6.72 -16.97
N ARG A 233 3.61 -5.82 -16.73
CA ARG A 233 3.66 -4.74 -15.74
C ARG A 233 4.87 -3.83 -15.95
N ASN A 234 5.29 -3.61 -17.20
CA ASN A 234 6.44 -2.75 -17.50
C ASN A 234 6.08 -1.26 -17.61
N GLY A 235 4.80 -0.91 -17.44
CA GLY A 235 4.30 0.48 -17.51
C GLY A 235 4.05 0.96 -18.95
N HIS A 236 4.33 0.13 -19.95
CA HIS A 236 3.84 0.24 -21.31
C HIS A 236 2.71 -0.77 -21.54
N VAL A 237 1.91 -0.53 -22.57
CA VAL A 237 0.72 -1.34 -22.80
C VAL A 237 0.83 -2.08 -24.09
N ASP A 238 0.50 -3.36 -24.04
CA ASP A 238 0.53 -4.23 -25.18
C ASP A 238 -0.85 -4.28 -25.81
N TYR A 239 -0.88 -4.45 -27.14
CA TYR A 239 -2.12 -4.64 -27.88
C TYR A 239 -2.35 -6.13 -28.02
N VAL A 240 -3.20 -6.67 -27.17
CA VAL A 240 -3.48 -8.10 -27.06
C VAL A 240 -4.63 -8.46 -27.99
N LEU A 241 -4.35 -9.31 -28.98
CA LEU A 241 -5.36 -9.83 -29.90
C LEU A 241 -6.06 -11.04 -29.31
N ARG A 242 -7.39 -10.99 -29.36
CA ARG A 242 -8.28 -12.11 -29.08
C ARG A 242 -9.12 -12.39 -30.32
N ASP A 243 -9.47 -13.65 -30.55
CA ASP A 243 -10.41 -13.97 -31.62
C ASP A 243 -11.87 -13.68 -31.19
N SER A 244 -12.81 -13.93 -32.09
CA SER A 244 -14.25 -13.73 -31.82
C SER A 244 -14.82 -14.61 -30.70
N GLN A 245 -14.07 -15.62 -30.23
CA GLN A 245 -14.42 -16.51 -29.13
C GLN A 245 -13.68 -16.12 -27.83
N GLY A 246 -12.90 -15.04 -27.84
CA GLY A 246 -12.14 -14.54 -26.68
C GLY A 246 -10.79 -15.24 -26.46
N VAL A 247 -10.37 -16.15 -27.35
CA VAL A 247 -9.12 -16.89 -27.22
C VAL A 247 -7.94 -15.98 -27.54
N LEU A 248 -6.97 -15.93 -26.63
CA LEU A 248 -5.70 -15.20 -26.79
C LEU A 248 -4.94 -15.72 -28.01
N GLN A 249 -4.73 -14.83 -28.99
CA GLN A 249 -3.99 -15.15 -30.21
C GLN A 249 -2.53 -14.73 -30.10
N GLY A 250 -2.29 -13.57 -29.50
CA GLY A 250 -0.97 -12.97 -29.39
C GLY A 250 -1.06 -11.49 -29.03
N TYR A 251 0.05 -10.79 -29.11
CA TYR A 251 0.17 -9.39 -28.71
C TYR A 251 1.12 -8.62 -29.61
N PHE A 252 0.98 -7.30 -29.60
CA PHE A 252 1.98 -6.35 -30.10
C PHE A 252 2.48 -5.58 -28.89
N GLU A 253 3.77 -5.61 -28.64
CA GLU A 253 4.37 -4.82 -27.57
C GLU A 253 4.45 -3.37 -27.98
N ARG A 254 4.08 -2.45 -27.09
CA ARG A 254 4.34 -1.03 -27.32
C ARG A 254 5.74 -0.71 -26.83
N GLY A 255 6.61 -0.40 -27.78
CA GLY A 255 7.91 0.16 -27.49
C GLY A 255 7.82 1.62 -27.05
N ASP A 256 8.86 2.06 -26.34
CA ASP A 256 8.88 3.36 -25.64
C ASP A 256 8.82 4.62 -26.54
N THR A 257 8.81 4.47 -27.88
CA THR A 257 8.70 5.56 -28.88
C THR A 257 7.32 5.63 -29.53
N ASP A 258 6.28 5.09 -28.88
CA ASP A 258 4.93 4.95 -29.45
C ASP A 258 4.92 4.04 -30.70
N THR A 259 5.96 3.22 -30.86
CA THR A 259 6.15 2.24 -31.94
C THR A 259 5.73 0.87 -31.46
N TRP A 260 5.14 0.07 -32.33
CA TRP A 260 4.64 -1.26 -31.99
C TRP A 260 5.57 -2.35 -32.53
N SER A 261 5.78 -3.42 -31.76
CA SER A 261 6.50 -4.60 -32.23
C SER A 261 5.72 -5.30 -33.35
N SER A 262 6.34 -6.29 -34.00
CA SER A 262 5.60 -7.22 -34.84
C SER A 262 4.75 -8.15 -33.99
N PHE A 263 3.65 -8.66 -34.54
CA PHE A 263 2.78 -9.62 -33.85
C PHE A 263 3.58 -10.80 -33.29
N SER A 264 3.39 -11.09 -32.00
CA SER A 264 4.01 -12.21 -31.29
C SER A 264 2.92 -13.10 -30.69
N THR A 265 3.06 -14.42 -30.83
CA THR A 265 2.15 -15.39 -30.21
C THR A 265 2.56 -15.69 -28.77
N PHE A 266 1.60 -16.01 -27.91
CA PHE A 266 1.93 -16.50 -26.56
C PHE A 266 2.65 -17.86 -26.63
N PRO A 267 3.73 -18.07 -25.84
CA PRO A 267 4.47 -19.34 -25.85
C PRO A 267 3.61 -20.53 -25.44
N GLU A 268 2.69 -20.31 -24.51
CA GLU A 268 1.66 -21.24 -24.07
C GLU A 268 0.36 -20.45 -23.82
N THR A 269 -0.76 -20.99 -24.28
CA THR A 269 -2.10 -20.52 -23.91
C THR A 269 -2.81 -21.69 -23.22
N PRO A 270 -3.53 -21.47 -22.10
CA PRO A 270 -4.39 -22.50 -21.54
C PRO A 270 -5.33 -23.04 -22.63
N ASN A 271 -5.22 -24.35 -22.93
CA ASN A 271 -5.91 -24.96 -24.06
C ASN A 271 -7.44 -24.94 -23.87
N GLY A 272 -8.16 -24.29 -24.79
CA GLY A 272 -9.55 -24.64 -25.13
C GLY A 272 -10.68 -23.91 -24.40
N ASP A 273 -10.40 -23.11 -23.38
CA ASP A 273 -11.47 -22.38 -22.68
C ASP A 273 -11.72 -21.00 -23.30
N THR A 274 -12.99 -20.63 -23.40
CA THR A 274 -13.43 -19.30 -23.83
C THR A 274 -13.38 -18.38 -22.61
N TRP A 275 -12.26 -17.68 -22.42
CA TRP A 275 -11.97 -16.83 -21.25
C TRP A 275 -12.70 -15.47 -21.31
N LEU A 276 -14.02 -15.49 -21.54
CA LEU A 276 -14.83 -14.28 -21.63
C LEU A 276 -15.07 -13.62 -20.26
N ASP A 277 -14.97 -14.41 -19.18
CA ASP A 277 -15.23 -13.98 -17.81
C ASP A 277 -14.09 -14.34 -16.85
N THR A 278 -13.04 -13.54 -16.88
CA THR A 278 -11.88 -13.68 -15.99
C THR A 278 -11.71 -12.47 -15.09
N LEU A 279 -11.35 -12.71 -13.82
CA LEU A 279 -10.82 -11.69 -12.94
C LEU A 279 -9.32 -11.93 -12.79
N GLU A 280 -8.52 -10.88 -12.93
CA GLU A 280 -7.08 -10.93 -12.72
C GLU A 280 -6.77 -10.31 -11.35
N LEU A 281 -6.22 -11.11 -10.43
CA LEU A 281 -5.86 -10.67 -9.08
C LEU A 281 -4.70 -11.53 -8.54
N ASP A 282 -3.81 -10.93 -7.76
CA ASP A 282 -2.73 -11.68 -7.10
C ASP A 282 -3.31 -12.49 -5.91
N LEU A 283 -3.47 -13.79 -6.10
CA LEU A 283 -3.97 -14.73 -5.10
C LEU A 283 -2.84 -15.41 -4.32
N THR A 284 -1.65 -15.51 -4.90
CA THR A 284 -0.51 -16.20 -4.30
C THR A 284 0.39 -15.29 -3.46
N GLY A 285 0.25 -13.97 -3.62
CA GLY A 285 1.07 -12.95 -2.97
C GLY A 285 2.48 -12.85 -3.56
N ASP A 286 2.68 -13.29 -4.81
CA ASP A 286 3.98 -13.25 -5.49
C ASP A 286 4.20 -11.97 -6.31
N GLY A 287 3.20 -11.08 -6.35
CA GLY A 287 3.23 -9.84 -7.10
C GLY A 287 2.83 -9.98 -8.57
N LEU A 288 2.42 -11.16 -9.03
CA LEU A 288 1.87 -11.42 -10.37
C LEU A 288 0.35 -11.55 -10.31
N ALA A 289 -0.34 -11.26 -11.41
CA ALA A 289 -1.78 -11.48 -11.48
C ALA A 289 -2.10 -12.95 -11.74
N ASP A 290 -2.92 -13.57 -10.90
CA ASP A 290 -3.53 -14.87 -11.17
C ASP A 290 -4.86 -14.67 -11.91
N THR A 291 -5.15 -15.54 -12.88
CA THR A 291 -6.42 -15.52 -13.62
C THR A 291 -7.45 -16.41 -12.95
N LEU A 292 -8.53 -15.81 -12.45
CA LEU A 292 -9.68 -16.50 -11.91
C LEU A 292 -10.77 -16.59 -12.98
N CYS A 293 -11.11 -17.82 -13.37
CA CYS A 293 -12.18 -18.09 -14.32
C CYS A 293 -13.53 -18.15 -13.60
N ILE A 294 -14.50 -17.37 -14.07
CA ILE A 294 -15.89 -17.47 -13.61
C ILE A 294 -16.54 -18.57 -14.47
N ALA A 295 -16.65 -19.79 -13.94
CA ALA A 295 -17.39 -20.84 -14.62
C ALA A 295 -18.89 -20.47 -14.63
N ASP A 296 -19.51 -20.56 -15.81
CA ASP A 296 -20.91 -20.24 -16.04
C ASP A 296 -21.82 -21.38 -15.56
N ASP A 297 -21.74 -21.70 -14.27
CA ASP A 297 -22.61 -22.68 -13.64
C ASP A 297 -23.49 -21.93 -12.64
N SER A 298 -24.80 -22.04 -12.84
CA SER A 298 -25.89 -21.70 -11.91
C SER A 298 -25.83 -22.37 -10.53
N GLN A 299 -24.64 -22.84 -10.13
CA GLN A 299 -24.24 -23.37 -8.84
C GLN A 299 -22.90 -22.73 -8.51
N GLY A 300 -22.93 -21.57 -7.84
CA GLY A 300 -21.73 -20.78 -7.55
C GLY A 300 -20.60 -21.65 -7.02
N LEU A 301 -19.42 -21.56 -7.66
CA LEU A 301 -18.19 -22.12 -7.12
C LEU A 301 -17.98 -21.55 -5.73
N ALA A 302 -18.29 -22.36 -4.73
CA ALA A 302 -18.14 -22.05 -3.31
C ALA A 302 -16.66 -22.07 -2.95
N TRP A 303 -15.92 -21.07 -3.40
CA TRP A 303 -14.82 -20.55 -2.58
C TRP A 303 -15.47 -19.94 -1.35
N GLN A 304 -14.98 -20.29 -0.17
CA GLN A 304 -15.43 -19.65 1.07
C GLN A 304 -15.41 -18.13 0.84
N ARG A 305 -16.58 -17.53 1.03
CA ARG A 305 -16.94 -16.13 0.75
C ARG A 305 -15.74 -15.16 0.65
N PRO A 306 -15.72 -14.24 -0.33
CA PRO A 306 -16.89 -13.74 -1.07
C PRO A 306 -17.27 -14.56 -2.33
N LEU A 307 -18.59 -14.68 -2.56
CA LEU A 307 -19.15 -15.29 -3.77
C LEU A 307 -19.00 -14.27 -4.91
N ILE A 308 -18.38 -14.64 -6.03
CA ILE A 308 -18.30 -13.76 -7.20
C ILE A 308 -19.72 -13.54 -7.75
N ALA A 309 -20.14 -12.30 -7.84
CA ALA A 309 -21.46 -11.91 -8.34
C ALA A 309 -21.36 -11.41 -9.78
N LYS A 310 -22.26 -11.88 -10.64
CA LYS A 310 -22.44 -11.35 -12.00
C LYS A 310 -23.91 -11.41 -12.38
N THR A 311 -24.65 -10.36 -12.07
CA THR A 311 -26.07 -10.19 -12.41
C THR A 311 -26.28 -8.86 -13.14
N THR A 312 -27.53 -8.55 -13.47
CA THR A 312 -27.89 -7.25 -14.05
C THR A 312 -27.91 -6.10 -13.03
N GLU A 313 -27.89 -6.42 -11.72
CA GLU A 313 -27.97 -5.45 -10.63
C GLU A 313 -26.65 -5.33 -9.86
N VAL A 314 -25.86 -6.40 -9.80
CA VAL A 314 -24.67 -6.54 -8.98
C VAL A 314 -23.57 -7.23 -9.79
N GLN A 315 -22.35 -6.68 -9.75
CA GLN A 315 -21.17 -7.33 -10.34
C GLN A 315 -19.93 -7.17 -9.45
N THR A 316 -19.09 -8.20 -9.44
CA THR A 316 -17.76 -8.20 -8.82
C THR A 316 -16.69 -7.69 -9.80
N TYR A 317 -15.83 -6.83 -9.29
CA TYR A 317 -14.67 -6.22 -9.92
C TYR A 317 -13.44 -6.45 -9.04
N VAL A 318 -12.28 -6.06 -9.56
CA VAL A 318 -11.02 -6.05 -8.84
C VAL A 318 -10.43 -4.65 -8.90
N ALA A 319 -10.02 -4.10 -7.75
CA ALA A 319 -9.31 -2.83 -7.65
C ALA A 319 -8.62 -2.72 -6.28
N ASP A 320 -7.55 -1.92 -6.18
CA ASP A 320 -6.95 -1.57 -4.89
C ASP A 320 -7.79 -0.45 -4.24
N MET A 321 -8.66 -0.82 -3.30
CA MET A 321 -9.57 0.12 -2.64
C MET A 321 -8.95 0.74 -1.39
N MET A 322 -7.84 0.18 -0.90
CA MET A 322 -7.16 0.59 0.33
C MET A 322 -5.83 1.31 0.10
N GLY A 323 -5.35 1.37 -1.15
CA GLY A 323 -4.01 1.88 -1.46
C GLY A 323 -2.90 0.96 -0.93
N SER A 324 -3.19 -0.33 -0.81
CA SER A 324 -2.27 -1.35 -0.29
C SER A 324 -1.28 -1.86 -1.32
N GLY A 325 -1.52 -1.58 -2.61
CA GLY A 325 -0.85 -2.20 -3.75
C GLY A 325 -1.40 -3.59 -4.11
N LEU A 326 -2.29 -4.16 -3.29
CA LEU A 326 -2.99 -5.41 -3.57
C LEU A 326 -4.36 -5.14 -4.18
N SER A 327 -4.80 -6.09 -5.00
CA SER A 327 -6.10 -6.07 -5.66
C SER A 327 -7.19 -6.63 -4.74
N ASP A 328 -8.12 -5.79 -4.30
CA ASP A 328 -9.29 -6.16 -3.49
C ASP A 328 -10.44 -6.67 -4.38
N LEU A 329 -11.34 -7.45 -3.78
CA LEU A 329 -12.60 -7.82 -4.45
C LEU A 329 -13.64 -6.75 -4.18
N VAL A 330 -14.22 -6.17 -5.23
CA VAL A 330 -15.16 -5.05 -5.14
C VAL A 330 -16.50 -5.46 -5.72
N GLU A 331 -17.57 -5.35 -4.95
CA GLU A 331 -18.92 -5.56 -5.44
C GLU A 331 -19.61 -4.21 -5.61
N ILE A 332 -20.16 -3.98 -6.80
CA ILE A 332 -20.82 -2.73 -7.17
C ILE A 332 -22.27 -3.04 -7.54
N SER A 333 -23.19 -2.26 -6.97
CA SER A 333 -24.58 -2.11 -7.41
C SER A 333 -24.98 -0.63 -7.33
N SER A 334 -26.18 -0.30 -7.84
CA SER A 334 -26.65 1.09 -7.77
C SER A 334 -26.89 1.50 -6.31
N GLY A 335 -26.18 2.52 -5.83
CA GLY A 335 -26.28 3.02 -4.45
C GLY A 335 -25.54 2.18 -3.40
N SER A 336 -24.78 1.16 -3.80
CA SER A 336 -23.98 0.34 -2.87
C SER A 336 -22.69 -0.14 -3.51
N ILE A 337 -21.57 0.23 -2.90
CA ILE A 337 -20.23 -0.24 -3.25
C ILE A 337 -19.58 -0.76 -1.97
N ARG A 338 -19.12 -2.00 -2.03
CA ARG A 338 -18.47 -2.68 -0.91
C ARG A 338 -17.30 -3.50 -1.41
N TYR A 339 -16.31 -3.70 -0.57
CA TYR A 339 -15.14 -4.47 -0.96
C TYR A 339 -14.65 -5.37 0.17
N TRP A 340 -13.88 -6.38 -0.20
CA TRP A 340 -13.20 -7.30 0.70
C TRP A 340 -11.70 -7.07 0.57
N PRO A 341 -11.04 -6.53 1.61
CA PRO A 341 -9.59 -6.33 1.65
C PRO A 341 -8.84 -7.61 1.31
N ASN A 342 -7.90 -7.57 0.36
CA ASN A 342 -7.00 -8.68 0.10
C ASN A 342 -5.93 -8.74 1.21
N LEU A 343 -5.89 -9.85 1.95
CA LEU A 343 -4.94 -10.08 3.04
C LEU A 343 -3.74 -10.94 2.60
N GLY A 344 -3.64 -11.22 1.29
CA GLY A 344 -2.66 -12.11 0.69
C GLY A 344 -3.01 -13.59 0.85
N TYR A 345 -2.32 -14.45 0.10
CA TYR A 345 -2.42 -15.91 0.20
C TYR A 345 -3.87 -16.44 0.20
N ARG A 346 -4.71 -15.91 -0.70
CA ARG A 346 -6.13 -16.27 -0.86
C ARG A 346 -7.02 -15.93 0.33
N SER A 347 -6.57 -15.08 1.25
CA SER A 347 -7.35 -14.62 2.39
C SER A 347 -7.91 -13.22 2.14
N PHE A 348 -9.17 -13.02 2.54
CA PHE A 348 -9.87 -11.74 2.42
C PHE A 348 -10.42 -11.30 3.78
N GLY A 349 -10.38 -9.99 4.03
CA GLY A 349 -10.90 -9.37 5.25
C GLY A 349 -12.42 -9.34 5.31
N ALA A 350 -12.93 -8.81 6.43
CA ALA A 350 -14.35 -8.53 6.56
C ALA A 350 -14.79 -7.47 5.52
N VAL A 351 -16.04 -7.55 5.08
CA VAL A 351 -16.58 -6.62 4.07
C VAL A 351 -16.56 -5.18 4.58
N VAL A 352 -16.05 -4.27 3.77
CA VAL A 352 -16.06 -2.83 4.02
C VAL A 352 -17.14 -2.20 3.13
N GLU A 353 -18.12 -1.56 3.75
CA GLU A 353 -19.14 -0.78 3.05
C GLU A 353 -18.67 0.66 2.85
N MET A 354 -18.68 1.17 1.62
CA MET A 354 -18.25 2.54 1.37
C MET A 354 -19.37 3.54 1.65
N GLY A 355 -19.01 4.69 2.22
CA GLY A 355 -19.95 5.80 2.41
C GLY A 355 -20.31 6.52 1.11
N ASN A 356 -21.46 7.19 1.09
CA ASN A 356 -21.90 8.08 0.00
C ASN A 356 -21.91 7.43 -1.40
N CYS A 357 -22.25 6.14 -1.50
CA CYS A 357 -22.23 5.42 -2.77
C CYS A 357 -23.17 6.05 -3.82
N PRO A 358 -22.72 6.22 -5.08
CA PRO A 358 -23.51 6.88 -6.10
C PRO A 358 -24.70 6.02 -6.55
N LEU A 359 -25.83 6.68 -6.83
CA LEU A 359 -26.96 6.06 -7.52
C LEU A 359 -26.66 6.02 -9.02
N LEU A 360 -26.34 4.82 -9.54
CA LEU A 360 -25.96 4.60 -10.94
C LEU A 360 -27.18 4.46 -11.88
N SER A 361 -28.31 3.99 -11.34
CA SER A 361 -29.62 3.95 -11.98
C SER A 361 -30.74 4.02 -10.91
N GLU A 362 -31.88 4.59 -11.27
CA GLU A 362 -33.09 4.63 -10.41
C GLU A 362 -33.74 3.25 -10.22
N ASP A 363 -33.64 2.36 -11.22
CA ASP A 363 -34.24 1.03 -11.21
C ASP A 363 -33.24 -0.08 -10.82
N SER A 364 -32.07 0.31 -10.31
CA SER A 364 -30.94 -0.57 -9.99
C SER A 364 -30.38 -1.37 -11.17
N LYS A 365 -30.79 -1.06 -12.41
CA LYS A 365 -30.29 -1.71 -13.63
C LYS A 365 -29.43 -0.71 -14.39
N PHE A 366 -28.12 -0.89 -14.31
CA PHE A 366 -27.18 -0.13 -15.13
C PHE A 366 -26.29 -1.10 -15.91
N GLY A 367 -25.77 -0.62 -17.03
CA GLY A 367 -24.82 -1.41 -17.81
C GLY A 367 -23.49 -1.46 -17.09
N HIS A 368 -23.19 -2.56 -16.40
CA HIS A 368 -21.88 -2.80 -15.74
C HIS A 368 -20.68 -2.62 -16.68
N ALA A 369 -20.87 -2.87 -17.99
CA ALA A 369 -19.87 -2.59 -19.02
C ALA A 369 -19.44 -1.11 -19.12
N ARG A 370 -20.19 -0.18 -18.49
CA ARG A 370 -19.89 1.26 -18.43
C ARG A 370 -19.15 1.68 -17.16
N VAL A 371 -18.92 0.78 -16.21
CA VAL A 371 -18.18 1.09 -14.98
C VAL A 371 -16.69 0.85 -15.19
N ARG A 372 -15.87 1.80 -14.73
CA ARG A 372 -14.42 1.69 -14.65
C ARG A 372 -14.00 2.15 -13.27
N LEU A 373 -13.12 1.39 -12.62
CA LEU A 373 -12.45 1.79 -11.39
C LEU A 373 -11.08 2.34 -11.77
N ILE A 374 -10.79 3.56 -11.35
CA ILE A 374 -9.56 4.29 -11.72
C ILE A 374 -9.10 5.03 -10.47
N ASP A 375 -7.83 4.85 -10.13
CA ASP A 375 -7.15 5.75 -9.20
C ASP A 375 -6.83 7.06 -9.93
N VAL A 376 -7.55 8.13 -9.56
CA VAL A 376 -7.48 9.45 -10.21
C VAL A 376 -6.58 10.42 -9.44
N ASP A 377 -6.51 10.33 -8.12
CA ASP A 377 -5.76 11.30 -7.32
C ASP A 377 -4.61 10.69 -6.52
N GLY A 378 -4.37 9.38 -6.67
CA GLY A 378 -3.37 8.65 -5.89
C GLY A 378 -3.81 8.42 -4.46
N SER A 379 -5.12 8.49 -4.18
CA SER A 379 -5.69 8.33 -2.84
C SER A 379 -6.66 7.16 -2.77
N ALA A 380 -6.74 6.56 -1.59
CA ALA A 380 -7.78 5.62 -1.20
C ALA A 380 -8.65 6.28 -0.12
N GLY A 381 -9.95 5.98 -0.12
CA GLY A 381 -10.91 6.66 0.72
C GLY A 381 -12.05 5.77 1.21
N ASN A 382 -12.64 6.15 2.34
CA ASN A 382 -13.73 5.39 2.99
C ASN A 382 -15.13 5.70 2.43
N ARG A 383 -15.25 6.74 1.59
CA ARG A 383 -16.51 7.23 1.01
C ARG A 383 -16.27 7.83 -0.37
N TRP A 384 -17.30 7.84 -1.20
CA TRP A 384 -17.29 8.52 -2.49
C TRP A 384 -17.54 10.03 -2.30
N SER A 385 -16.92 10.86 -3.15
CA SER A 385 -17.23 12.28 -3.25
C SER A 385 -18.54 12.50 -4.02
N ASP A 386 -18.98 13.75 -4.08
CA ASP A 386 -20.08 14.12 -4.98
C ASP A 386 -19.69 13.88 -6.44
N LYS A 387 -20.69 13.53 -7.25
CA LYS A 387 -20.49 13.21 -8.67
C LYS A 387 -19.87 14.39 -9.43
N ILE A 388 -18.72 14.14 -10.05
CA ILE A 388 -18.11 15.05 -11.02
C ILE A 388 -18.55 14.67 -12.43
N SER A 389 -19.12 15.64 -13.17
CA SER A 389 -19.61 15.40 -14.54
C SER A 389 -18.63 15.89 -15.60
N ILE A 390 -18.11 14.97 -16.42
CA ILE A 390 -17.21 15.29 -17.54
C ILE A 390 -18.03 15.48 -18.82
N SER A 391 -18.25 16.73 -19.22
CA SER A 391 -19.08 17.09 -20.40
C SER A 391 -18.38 16.93 -21.76
N ARG A 392 -17.07 16.66 -21.76
CA ARG A 392 -16.22 16.65 -22.98
C ARG A 392 -16.11 15.30 -23.68
N LEU A 393 -16.80 14.27 -23.17
CA LEU A 393 -16.80 12.95 -23.81
C LEU A 393 -17.74 12.96 -25.03
N PRO A 394 -17.33 12.36 -26.17
CA PRO A 394 -18.18 12.27 -27.35
C PRO A 394 -19.43 11.42 -27.06
N ALA A 395 -20.56 11.84 -27.61
CA ALA A 395 -21.81 11.08 -27.50
C ALA A 395 -21.71 9.74 -28.23
N GLY A 396 -22.40 8.72 -27.71
CA GLY A 396 -22.54 7.42 -28.39
C GLY A 396 -21.34 6.48 -28.29
N LEU A 397 -20.41 6.70 -27.35
CA LEU A 397 -19.35 5.73 -27.08
C LEU A 397 -19.92 4.36 -26.69
N SER A 398 -19.48 3.33 -27.41
CA SER A 398 -19.76 1.94 -27.04
C SER A 398 -19.01 1.63 -25.74
N PRO A 399 -19.63 0.98 -24.73
CA PRO A 399 -18.96 0.66 -23.48
C PRO A 399 -17.65 -0.12 -23.67
N GLY A 400 -17.59 -1.04 -24.63
CA GLY A 400 -16.38 -1.82 -24.94
C GLY A 400 -15.28 -1.02 -25.65
N SER A 401 -15.56 0.21 -26.09
CA SER A 401 -14.54 1.08 -26.70
C SER A 401 -13.79 1.93 -25.69
N VAL A 402 -14.23 1.98 -24.42
CA VAL A 402 -13.66 2.82 -23.36
C VAL A 402 -12.79 1.97 -22.45
N PHE A 403 -11.58 2.44 -22.14
CA PHE A 403 -10.61 1.76 -21.29
C PHE A 403 -9.75 2.79 -20.56
N THR A 404 -8.86 2.34 -19.68
CA THR A 404 -8.13 3.22 -18.74
C THR A 404 -6.66 2.89 -18.80
N LEU A 405 -5.81 3.92 -18.92
CA LEU A 405 -4.41 3.72 -19.26
C LEU A 405 -3.50 4.87 -18.85
N ASP A 406 -2.35 4.61 -18.24
CA ASP A 406 -1.30 5.63 -18.10
C ASP A 406 -0.54 5.83 -19.42
N ILE A 407 -1.22 6.41 -20.42
CA ILE A 407 -0.64 6.63 -21.74
C ILE A 407 0.45 7.71 -21.73
N LEU A 408 0.48 8.53 -20.68
CA LEU A 408 1.43 9.62 -20.48
C LEU A 408 2.67 9.18 -19.69
N GLY A 409 2.66 7.97 -19.11
CA GLY A 409 3.77 7.41 -18.35
C GLY A 409 4.13 8.25 -17.12
N LYS A 410 3.14 8.86 -16.46
CA LYS A 410 3.37 9.73 -15.28
C LYS A 410 2.89 9.13 -13.96
N GLY A 411 2.47 7.86 -13.99
CA GLY A 411 2.02 7.08 -12.84
C GLY A 411 0.54 7.28 -12.50
N THR A 412 -0.26 7.82 -13.43
CA THR A 412 -1.71 8.01 -13.23
C THR A 412 -2.48 7.66 -14.50
N ALA A 413 -3.59 6.97 -14.37
CA ALA A 413 -4.38 6.54 -15.52
C ALA A 413 -5.13 7.71 -16.21
N CYS A 414 -5.13 7.67 -17.53
CA CYS A 414 -5.99 8.46 -18.40
C CYS A 414 -7.25 7.67 -18.76
N LEU A 415 -8.35 8.35 -19.04
CA LEU A 415 -9.54 7.75 -19.64
C LEU A 415 -9.36 7.71 -21.16
N CYS A 416 -9.35 6.52 -21.74
CA CYS A 416 -9.08 6.28 -23.15
C CYS A 416 -10.31 5.71 -23.87
N TRP A 417 -10.44 5.98 -25.17
CA TRP A 417 -11.46 5.32 -25.99
C TRP A 417 -11.08 5.24 -27.47
N THR A 418 -11.62 4.24 -28.16
CA THR A 418 -11.48 4.11 -29.61
C THR A 418 -12.59 4.87 -30.32
N ASP A 419 -12.22 5.87 -31.11
CA ASP A 419 -13.11 6.58 -32.02
C ASP A 419 -13.15 5.87 -33.38
N VAL A 420 -14.31 5.37 -33.74
CA VAL A 420 -14.58 4.68 -35.02
C VAL A 420 -15.34 5.56 -36.03
N SER A 421 -15.73 6.79 -35.65
CA SER A 421 -16.60 7.65 -36.44
C SER A 421 -16.00 8.11 -37.78
N THR A 422 -14.68 8.03 -37.93
CA THR A 422 -13.94 8.49 -39.13
C THR A 422 -13.53 7.35 -40.08
N GLY A 423 -13.98 6.11 -39.85
CA GLY A 423 -13.60 4.95 -40.67
C GLY A 423 -12.16 4.45 -40.44
N ARG A 424 -11.43 5.07 -39.51
CA ARG A 424 -10.16 4.58 -38.95
C ARG A 424 -10.33 4.47 -37.44
N ASN A 425 -9.96 3.33 -36.87
CA ASN A 425 -9.89 3.20 -35.41
C ASN A 425 -8.80 4.15 -34.92
N ARG A 426 -9.14 5.15 -34.11
CA ARG A 426 -8.14 6.02 -33.45
C ARG A 426 -8.40 6.07 -31.95
N VAL A 427 -7.40 5.73 -31.17
CA VAL A 427 -7.44 5.94 -29.71
C VAL A 427 -7.38 7.44 -29.42
N LYS A 428 -8.31 7.90 -28.57
CA LYS A 428 -8.30 9.20 -27.92
C LYS A 428 -8.16 9.00 -26.43
N TYR A 429 -7.58 9.96 -25.73
CA TYR A 429 -7.47 9.93 -24.28
C TYR A 429 -7.79 11.28 -23.64
N LEU A 430 -8.22 11.23 -22.39
CA LEU A 430 -8.43 12.35 -21.49
C LEU A 430 -7.57 12.14 -20.25
N ASP A 431 -6.69 13.10 -20.00
CA ASP A 431 -5.93 13.18 -18.76
C ASP A 431 -6.85 13.60 -17.61
N LEU A 432 -6.91 12.78 -16.56
CA LEU A 432 -7.75 12.99 -15.39
C LEU A 432 -7.05 13.77 -14.27
N THR A 433 -5.71 13.84 -14.30
CA THR A 433 -4.89 14.22 -13.14
C THR A 433 -4.02 15.46 -13.37
N GLY A 434 -3.89 15.90 -14.63
CA GLY A 434 -3.08 17.05 -15.01
C GLY A 434 -1.57 16.83 -14.87
N ASP A 435 -0.75 17.85 -15.09
CA ASP A 435 0.70 17.69 -15.31
C ASP A 435 1.50 17.12 -14.10
N LEU A 436 0.94 17.13 -12.89
CA LEU A 436 1.63 16.72 -11.67
C LEU A 436 0.83 15.71 -10.89
N LYS A 437 1.50 14.65 -10.41
CA LYS A 437 0.93 13.70 -9.47
C LYS A 437 0.51 14.44 -8.19
N PRO A 438 -0.72 14.23 -7.68
CA PRO A 438 -1.18 14.86 -6.44
C PRO A 438 -0.35 14.43 -5.22
N HIS A 439 -0.53 15.15 -4.10
CA HIS A 439 0.09 14.88 -2.79
C HIS A 439 1.63 15.03 -2.72
N LEU A 440 2.27 15.61 -3.74
CA LEU A 440 3.70 15.96 -3.71
C LEU A 440 3.94 17.35 -3.09
N LEU A 441 5.02 17.49 -2.30
CA LEU A 441 5.42 18.78 -1.71
C LEU A 441 5.98 19.73 -2.78
N GLN A 442 5.19 20.72 -3.20
CA GLN A 442 5.61 21.64 -4.28
C GLN A 442 6.33 22.90 -3.79
N SER A 443 6.11 23.30 -2.54
CA SER A 443 6.78 24.48 -1.99
C SER A 443 6.88 24.45 -0.48
N TYR A 444 7.90 25.12 0.04
CA TYR A 444 8.13 25.34 1.45
C TYR A 444 8.54 26.79 1.66
N SER A 445 8.05 27.40 2.75
CA SER A 445 8.44 28.73 3.20
C SER A 445 8.77 28.65 4.67
N ASN A 446 9.94 29.16 5.07
CA ASN A 446 10.34 29.16 6.48
C ASN A 446 9.73 30.31 7.29
N GLY A 447 8.89 31.15 6.67
CA GLY A 447 8.27 32.31 7.32
C GLY A 447 9.23 33.48 7.61
N MET A 448 10.53 33.33 7.28
CA MET A 448 11.59 34.33 7.51
C MET A 448 12.13 34.91 6.20
N GLY A 449 11.37 34.78 5.11
CA GLY A 449 11.72 35.33 3.79
C GLY A 449 12.37 34.34 2.82
N ALA A 450 12.76 33.13 3.27
CA ALA A 450 13.22 32.07 2.36
C ALA A 450 12.04 31.24 1.86
N LYS A 451 11.98 31.04 0.54
CA LYS A 451 11.00 30.16 -0.13
C LYS A 451 11.74 29.20 -1.04
N THR A 452 11.38 27.93 -0.93
CA THR A 452 11.86 26.86 -1.82
C THR A 452 10.69 26.38 -2.66
N ARG A 453 10.89 26.30 -3.98
CA ARG A 453 9.95 25.67 -4.91
C ARG A 453 10.57 24.37 -5.39
N ILE A 454 9.77 23.32 -5.39
CA ILE A 454 10.14 21.98 -5.84
C ILE A 454 9.29 21.68 -7.07
N THR A 455 9.93 21.17 -8.12
CA THR A 455 9.28 20.79 -9.37
C THR A 455 9.61 19.33 -9.66
N TYR A 456 8.60 18.56 -10.04
CA TYR A 456 8.75 17.13 -10.28
C TYR A 456 8.66 16.81 -11.77
N ALA A 457 9.32 15.72 -12.17
CA ALA A 457 9.12 15.07 -13.45
C ALA A 457 9.08 13.55 -13.30
N PRO A 458 8.30 12.83 -14.12
CA PRO A 458 8.26 11.37 -14.06
C PRO A 458 9.59 10.78 -14.59
N SER A 459 9.99 9.63 -14.04
CA SER A 459 11.20 8.90 -14.45
C SER A 459 11.21 8.55 -15.94
N THR A 460 10.04 8.31 -16.53
CA THR A 460 9.84 8.08 -17.96
C THR A 460 10.36 9.24 -18.82
N LYS A 461 10.25 10.49 -18.34
CA LYS A 461 10.80 11.66 -19.03
C LYS A 461 12.33 11.59 -19.13
N PHE A 462 13.00 11.23 -18.03
CA PHE A 462 14.46 11.08 -18.00
C PHE A 462 14.92 9.88 -18.82
N TYR A 463 14.20 8.76 -18.73
CA TYR A 463 14.45 7.58 -19.55
C TYR A 463 14.42 7.90 -21.05
N VAL A 464 13.36 8.58 -21.52
CA VAL A 464 13.24 9.00 -22.92
C VAL A 464 14.35 9.97 -23.32
N GLN A 465 14.69 10.92 -22.43
CA GLN A 465 15.77 11.88 -22.67
C GLN A 465 17.13 11.20 -22.82
N ASP A 466 17.52 10.32 -21.90
CA ASP A 466 18.81 9.62 -21.92
C ASP A 466 18.90 8.67 -23.13
N ARG A 467 17.82 7.97 -23.44
CA ARG A 467 17.73 7.13 -24.64
C ARG A 467 17.92 7.94 -25.92
N ASN A 468 17.25 9.09 -26.05
CA ASN A 468 17.42 9.98 -27.21
C ASN A 468 18.83 10.56 -27.32
N ASN A 469 19.54 10.67 -26.19
CA ASN A 469 20.95 11.05 -26.13
C ASN A 469 21.93 9.88 -26.37
N GLY A 470 21.42 8.68 -26.68
CA GLY A 470 22.24 7.49 -26.91
C GLY A 470 22.76 6.81 -25.65
N LEU A 471 22.19 7.11 -24.48
CA LEU A 471 22.52 6.57 -23.17
C LEU A 471 21.35 5.74 -22.59
N PRO A 472 20.92 4.64 -23.23
CA PRO A 472 19.80 3.86 -22.74
C PRO A 472 20.11 3.27 -21.36
N TRP A 473 19.12 3.26 -20.47
CA TRP A 473 19.27 2.68 -19.14
C TRP A 473 19.43 1.16 -19.22
N SER A 474 20.32 0.59 -18.40
CA SER A 474 20.54 -0.86 -18.32
C SER A 474 19.41 -1.62 -17.64
N THR A 475 18.58 -0.92 -16.86
CA THR A 475 17.44 -1.46 -16.12
C THR A 475 16.26 -0.53 -16.31
N LYS A 476 15.10 -1.10 -16.67
CA LYS A 476 13.86 -0.34 -16.83
C LYS A 476 13.14 -0.25 -15.48
N LEU A 477 12.53 0.90 -15.20
CA LEU A 477 11.59 1.04 -14.09
C LEU A 477 10.20 0.65 -14.59
N THR A 478 9.61 -0.37 -14.00
CA THR A 478 8.29 -0.92 -14.36
C THR A 478 7.14 0.04 -14.06
N ASN A 479 7.33 0.95 -13.10
CA ASN A 479 6.34 1.96 -12.74
C ASN A 479 6.97 3.37 -12.75
N PRO A 480 6.29 4.39 -13.30
CA PRO A 480 6.79 5.76 -13.25
C PRO A 480 6.95 6.28 -11.81
N THR A 481 8.11 6.85 -11.52
CA THR A 481 8.42 7.48 -10.23
C THR A 481 8.60 8.99 -10.41
N SER A 482 8.11 9.78 -9.45
CA SER A 482 8.30 11.23 -9.47
C SER A 482 9.69 11.59 -8.92
N HIS A 483 10.46 12.35 -9.70
CA HIS A 483 11.80 12.86 -9.35
C HIS A 483 11.83 14.37 -9.25
#